data_AF-A0A1W9L299-F1
#
_entry.id   AF-A0A1W9L299-F1
#
_cell.length_a   1.000
_cell.length_b   1.000
_cell.length_c   1.000
_cell.angle_alpha   90.00
_cell.angle_beta   90.00
_cell.angle_gamma   90.00
#
_symmetry.space_group_name_H-M   'P 1'
#
loop_
_entity.id
_entity.type
_entity.pdbx_description
1 polymer ?
#
loop_
_entity_poly.entity_id
_entity_poly.type
_entity_poly.pdbx_seq_one_letter_code
_entity_poly.pdbx_strand_id
1 'polypeptide(L)'
;SAKNDGDLGWVTQNQVVAEFGKAIETMAIGKLSAPVKSQFGWHVIQVDEARNMPLPPFEDVKDKIRETLHTYQMQNYVNELKKNAKIEVLKKFDNAPSSGVKPPLMPQSNEQPATEAAPAK
;
A
#
# COMPACT_ATOMS: atom_id res chain seq x y z
N SER A 1 -11.91 11.55 0.60
CA SER A 1 -12.05 11.38 2.06
C SER A 1 -13.34 11.97 2.65
N ALA A 2 -14.43 12.12 1.87
CA ALA A 2 -15.64 12.82 2.32
C ALA A 2 -16.87 11.92 2.55
N LYS A 3 -16.69 10.58 2.53
CA LYS A 3 -17.82 9.64 2.57
C LYS A 3 -17.93 8.84 3.89
N ASN A 4 -16.89 8.87 4.72
CA ASN A 4 -16.78 8.18 6.02
C ASN A 4 -16.21 9.13 7.10
N ASP A 5 -16.64 10.40 7.14
CA ASP A 5 -16.21 11.40 8.14
C ASP A 5 -14.69 11.64 8.31
N GLY A 6 -13.87 11.15 7.37
CA GLY A 6 -12.41 11.24 7.45
C GLY A 6 -11.72 10.08 8.18
N ASP A 7 -12.46 9.03 8.55
CA ASP A 7 -11.91 7.83 9.17
C ASP A 7 -11.10 6.99 8.16
N LEU A 8 -9.88 6.63 8.55
CA LEU A 8 -8.97 5.77 7.81
C LEU A 8 -8.91 4.35 8.38
N GLY A 9 -9.53 4.10 9.53
CA GLY A 9 -9.42 2.86 10.28
C GLY A 9 -7.98 2.57 10.72
N TRP A 10 -7.69 1.28 10.88
CA TRP A 10 -6.35 0.82 11.28
C TRP A 10 -5.38 0.86 10.11
N VAL A 11 -4.49 1.86 10.11
CA VAL A 11 -3.42 2.02 9.13
C VAL A 11 -2.05 1.78 9.74
N THR A 12 -1.13 1.25 8.95
CA THR A 12 0.29 1.15 9.32
C THR A 12 1.10 2.28 8.68
N GLN A 13 2.26 2.61 9.25
CA GLN A 13 3.13 3.69 8.74
C GLN A 13 3.52 3.51 7.26
N ASN A 14 3.58 2.27 6.78
CA ASN A 14 3.89 1.93 5.39
C ASN A 14 2.70 2.05 4.43
N GLN A 15 1.47 2.15 4.94
CA GLN A 15 0.25 2.28 4.14
C GLN A 15 -0.16 3.75 3.92
N VAL A 16 0.41 4.67 4.71
CA VAL A 16 0.18 6.12 4.56
C VAL A 16 1.35 6.79 3.86
N VAL A 17 1.13 8.00 3.35
CA VAL A 17 2.22 8.80 2.80
C VAL A 17 3.26 9.08 3.89
N ALA A 18 4.55 9.12 3.52
CA ALA A 18 5.65 9.28 4.46
C ALA A 18 5.48 10.50 5.39
N GLU A 19 4.93 11.60 4.87
CA GLU A 19 4.62 12.80 5.66
C GLU A 19 3.59 12.54 6.76
N PHE A 20 2.59 11.68 6.53
CA PHE A 20 1.59 11.32 7.54
C PHE A 20 2.19 10.37 8.56
N GLY A 21 2.97 9.38 8.11
CA GLY A 21 3.66 8.45 9.00
C GLY A 21 4.56 9.16 10.02
N LYS A 22 5.34 10.16 9.57
CA LYS A 22 6.18 10.99 10.45
C LYS A 22 5.36 11.81 11.44
N ALA A 23 4.24 12.38 10.99
CA ALA A 23 3.35 13.15 11.88
C ALA A 23 2.74 12.24 12.95
N ILE A 24 2.29 11.03 12.59
CA ILE A 24 1.73 10.05 13.52
C ILE A 24 2.78 9.60 14.56
N GLU A 25 4.01 9.33 14.12
CA GLU A 25 5.11 8.87 14.99
C GLU A 25 5.57 9.94 16.00
N THR A 26 5.55 11.21 15.60
CA THR A 26 5.99 12.33 16.44
C THR A 26 4.92 12.84 17.40
N MET A 27 3.67 12.40 17.25
CA MET A 27 2.53 12.87 18.04
C MET A 27 2.11 11.89 19.13
N ALA A 28 1.49 12.44 20.17
CA ALA A 28 0.82 11.65 21.19
C ALA A 28 -0.57 11.22 20.73
N ILE A 29 -0.99 10.03 21.18
CA ILE A 29 -2.36 9.52 21.00
C ILE A 29 -3.36 10.54 21.57
N GLY A 30 -4.44 10.79 20.84
CA GLY A 30 -5.51 11.73 21.17
C GLY A 30 -5.23 13.18 20.81
N LYS A 31 -4.10 13.52 20.16
CA LYS A 31 -3.81 14.90 19.72
C LYS A 31 -4.01 15.10 18.22
N LEU A 32 -4.45 16.31 17.87
CA LEU A 32 -4.51 16.81 16.51
C LEU A 32 -3.13 17.27 16.02
N SER A 33 -2.83 16.98 14.75
CA SER A 33 -1.61 17.41 14.08
C SER A 33 -1.66 18.85 13.60
N ALA A 34 -0.48 19.44 13.41
CA ALA A 34 -0.36 20.58 12.52
C ALA A 34 -0.79 20.19 11.09
N PRO A 35 -1.20 21.14 10.23
CA PRO A 35 -1.57 20.86 8.85
C PRO A 35 -0.41 20.20 8.10
N VAL A 36 -0.60 18.95 7.67
CA VAL A 36 0.38 18.19 6.91
C VAL A 36 0.13 18.37 5.42
N LYS A 37 1.17 18.77 4.69
CA LYS A 37 1.12 18.91 3.24
C LYS A 37 1.41 17.56 2.59
N SER A 38 0.45 17.04 1.82
CA SER A 38 0.62 15.86 0.98
C SER A 38 0.43 16.21 -0.50
N GLN A 39 0.71 15.26 -1.38
CA GLN A 39 0.40 15.37 -2.82
C GLN A 39 -1.11 15.60 -3.09
N PHE A 40 -1.97 15.32 -2.12
CA PHE A 40 -3.41 15.50 -2.20
C PHE A 40 -3.89 16.84 -1.60
N GLY A 41 -2.98 17.68 -1.10
CA GLY A 41 -3.30 18.97 -0.46
C GLY A 41 -2.98 18.99 1.04
N TRP A 42 -3.73 19.79 1.80
CA TRP A 42 -3.53 19.97 3.24
C TRP A 42 -4.44 19.07 4.05
N HIS A 43 -3.87 18.34 4.99
CA HIS A 43 -4.59 17.36 5.82
C HIS A 43 -4.28 17.58 7.29
N VAL A 44 -5.28 17.41 8.14
CA VAL A 44 -5.11 17.40 9.60
C VAL A 44 -5.35 15.98 10.07
N ILE A 45 -4.47 15.48 10.93
CA ILE A 45 -4.44 14.07 11.35
C ILE A 45 -4.68 14.02 12.86
N GLN A 46 -5.50 13.08 13.30
CA GLN A 46 -5.67 12.73 14.70
C GLN A 46 -5.34 11.24 14.86
N VAL A 47 -4.58 10.90 15.89
CA VAL A 47 -4.25 9.50 16.21
C VAL A 47 -5.15 9.07 17.36
N ASP A 48 -6.18 8.28 17.09
CA ASP A 48 -7.10 7.83 18.15
C ASP A 48 -6.52 6.68 18.98
N GLU A 49 -5.84 5.74 18.33
CA GLU A 49 -5.22 4.59 19.01
C GLU A 49 -3.95 4.15 18.27
N ALA A 50 -2.94 3.72 19.02
CA ALA A 50 -1.72 3.13 18.46
C ALA A 50 -1.52 1.74 19.06
N ARG A 51 -1.43 0.74 18.19
CA ARG A 51 -1.18 -0.65 18.58
C ARG A 51 0.18 -1.11 18.06
N ASN A 52 0.96 -1.75 18.94
CA ASN A 52 2.19 -2.39 18.51
C ASN A 52 1.84 -3.76 17.90
N MET A 53 2.05 -3.90 16.60
CA MET A 53 1.90 -5.19 15.92
C MET A 53 3.30 -5.78 15.75
N PRO A 54 3.68 -6.81 16.53
CA PRO A 54 4.98 -7.42 16.39
C PRO A 54 5.11 -8.02 14.99
N LEU A 55 6.23 -7.76 14.33
CA LEU A 55 6.53 -8.36 13.05
C LEU A 55 6.66 -9.88 13.23
N PRO A 56 6.06 -10.70 12.35
CA PRO A 56 6.28 -12.14 12.38
C PRO A 56 7.77 -12.46 12.21
N PRO A 57 8.27 -13.54 12.83
CA PRO A 57 9.67 -13.92 12.75
C PRO A 57 10.07 -14.22 11.30
N PHE A 58 11.36 -14.06 11.00
CA PHE A 58 11.89 -14.23 9.65
C PHE A 58 11.53 -15.58 9.02
N GLU A 59 11.52 -16.66 9.80
CA GLU A 59 11.21 -18.01 9.29
C GLU A 59 9.80 -18.10 8.69
N ASP A 60 8.81 -17.39 9.27
CA ASP A 60 7.42 -17.42 8.78
C ASP A 60 7.24 -16.60 7.49
N VAL A 61 8.09 -15.60 7.26
CA VAL A 61 8.01 -14.71 6.09
C VAL A 61 9.00 -15.06 4.98
N LYS A 62 9.95 -15.95 5.25
CA LYS A 62 11.05 -16.31 4.35
C LYS A 62 10.58 -16.80 2.99
N ASP A 63 9.58 -17.67 2.97
CA ASP A 63 9.04 -18.22 1.72
C ASP A 63 8.36 -17.13 0.88
N LYS A 64 7.59 -16.26 1.53
CA LYS A 64 6.94 -15.11 0.89
C LYS A 64 7.97 -14.10 0.34
N ILE A 65 9.04 -13.84 1.08
CA ILE A 65 10.15 -12.98 0.63
C ILE A 65 10.82 -13.59 -0.60
N ARG A 66 11.10 -14.91 -0.57
CA ARG A 66 11.73 -15.62 -1.70
C ARG A 66 10.88 -15.50 -2.97
N GLU A 67 9.58 -15.75 -2.87
CA GLU A 67 8.66 -15.65 -4.01
C GLU A 67 8.58 -14.22 -4.59
N THR A 68 8.57 -13.22 -3.70
CA THR A 68 8.61 -11.80 -4.10
C THR A 68 9.90 -11.47 -4.85
N LEU A 69 11.06 -11.98 -4.38
CA LEU A 69 12.35 -11.77 -5.04
C LEU A 69 12.44 -12.46 -6.41
N HIS A 70 11.87 -13.66 -6.57
CA HIS A 70 11.80 -14.33 -7.88
C HIS A 70 10.98 -13.51 -8.88
N THR A 71 9.83 -12.99 -8.44
CA THR A 71 8.98 -12.13 -9.26
C THR A 71 9.71 -10.86 -9.69
N TYR A 72 10.45 -10.23 -8.76
CA TYR A 72 11.24 -9.04 -9.05
C TYR A 72 12.37 -9.32 -10.07
N GLN A 73 13.09 -10.43 -9.92
CA GLN A 73 14.13 -10.83 -10.87
C GLN A 73 13.56 -11.07 -12.27
N MET A 74 12.42 -11.77 -12.38
CA MET A 74 11.76 -12.03 -13.65
C MET A 74 11.35 -10.71 -14.34
N GLN A 75 10.76 -9.77 -13.59
CA GLN A 75 10.39 -8.45 -14.13
C GLN A 75 11.61 -7.68 -14.64
N ASN A 76 12.70 -7.68 -13.88
CA ASN A 76 13.93 -7.00 -14.28
C ASN A 76 14.51 -7.60 -15.55
N TYR A 77 14.55 -8.94 -15.65
CA TYR A 77 15.00 -9.63 -16.84
C TYR A 77 14.14 -9.30 -18.07
N VAL A 78 12.81 -9.33 -17.93
CA VAL A 78 11.89 -8.93 -19.02
C VAL A 78 12.09 -7.46 -19.41
N ASN A 79 12.27 -6.56 -18.43
CA ASN A 79 12.51 -5.15 -18.71
C ASN A 79 13.84 -4.91 -19.44
N GLU A 80 14.89 -5.65 -19.08
CA GLU A 80 16.17 -5.60 -19.77
C GLU A 80 16.06 -6.07 -21.21
N LEU A 81 15.40 -7.22 -21.44
CA LEU A 81 15.13 -7.72 -22.80
C LEU A 81 14.32 -6.72 -23.61
N LYS A 82 13.28 -6.10 -23.02
CA LYS A 82 12.48 -5.07 -23.68
C LYS A 82 13.31 -3.83 -24.05
N LYS A 83 14.26 -3.43 -23.20
CA LYS A 83 15.13 -2.27 -23.44
C LYS A 83 16.12 -2.52 -24.58
N ASN A 84 16.58 -3.75 -24.72
CA ASN A 84 17.53 -4.18 -25.75
C ASN A 84 16.85 -4.61 -27.06
N ALA A 85 15.51 -4.76 -27.08
CA ALA A 85 14.74 -5.12 -28.26
C ALA A 85 14.15 -3.87 -28.94
N LYS A 86 14.18 -3.83 -30.27
CA LYS A 86 13.43 -2.85 -31.06
C LYS A 86 11.95 -3.26 -31.11
N ILE A 87 11.14 -2.72 -30.21
CA ILE A 87 9.70 -3.02 -30.13
C ILE A 87 8.94 -2.00 -30.99
N GLU A 88 8.40 -2.44 -32.13
CA GLU A 88 7.50 -1.65 -32.97
C GLU A 88 6.05 -2.09 -32.74
N VAL A 89 5.25 -1.24 -32.08
CA VAL A 89 3.81 -1.48 -31.90
C VAL A 89 3.09 -1.02 -33.17
N LEU A 90 2.82 -1.96 -34.08
CA LEU A 90 2.05 -1.69 -35.29
C LEU A 90 0.54 -1.65 -34.94
N LYS A 91 -0.10 -0.52 -35.26
CA LYS A 91 -1.46 -0.08 -34.90
C LYS A 91 -1.65 0.29 -33.42
N LYS A 92 -1.90 1.58 -33.18
CA LYS A 92 -2.62 2.05 -31.99
C LYS A 92 -4.04 1.49 -32.09
N PHE A 93 -4.38 0.57 -31.20
CA PHE A 93 -5.77 0.18 -31.01
C PHE A 93 -6.44 1.28 -30.20
N ASP A 94 -7.18 2.14 -30.89
CA ASP A 94 -8.09 3.10 -30.26
C ASP A 94 -9.18 2.27 -29.54
N ASN A 95 -9.23 2.38 -28.20
CA ASN A 95 -9.97 1.54 -27.25
C ASN A 95 -9.42 0.13 -26.99
N ALA A 96 -8.33 0.08 -26.21
CA ALA A 96 -8.24 -0.93 -25.15
C ALA A 96 -8.50 -0.21 -23.82
N PRO A 97 -9.34 -0.73 -22.89
CA PRO A 97 -9.20 -0.32 -21.50
C PRO A 97 -7.72 -0.51 -21.18
N SER A 98 -7.11 0.50 -20.58
CA SER A 98 -5.74 0.43 -20.10
C SER A 98 -5.60 -0.80 -19.20
N SER A 99 -5.26 -1.94 -19.81
CA SER A 99 -4.53 -3.01 -19.16
C SER A 99 -3.13 -2.45 -18.98
N GLY A 100 -3.04 -1.44 -18.12
CA GLY A 100 -1.89 -1.28 -17.27
C GLY A 100 -1.73 -2.66 -16.66
N VAL A 101 -0.75 -3.40 -17.18
CA VAL A 101 -0.11 -4.45 -16.41
C VAL A 101 0.41 -3.70 -15.20
N LYS A 102 -0.45 -3.55 -14.20
CA LYS A 102 -0.04 -3.24 -12.84
C LYS A 102 1.04 -4.30 -12.62
N PRO A 103 2.30 -3.91 -12.32
CA PRO A 103 3.31 -4.87 -11.90
C PRO A 103 2.61 -5.86 -10.96
N PRO A 104 2.76 -7.19 -11.14
CA PRO A 104 2.03 -8.17 -10.36
C PRO A 104 2.03 -7.67 -8.93
N LEU A 105 0.81 -7.36 -8.47
CA LEU A 105 0.60 -6.81 -7.15
C LEU A 105 1.39 -7.75 -6.26
N MET A 106 2.39 -7.22 -5.55
CA MET A 106 2.92 -7.89 -4.38
C MET A 106 1.71 -8.47 -3.66
N PRO A 107 1.70 -9.75 -3.24
CA PRO A 107 0.57 -10.29 -2.51
C PRO A 107 0.29 -9.35 -1.35
N GLN A 108 -0.72 -8.49 -1.55
CA GLN A 108 -1.29 -7.66 -0.53
C GLN A 108 -1.83 -8.72 0.41
N SER A 109 -1.11 -8.99 1.48
CA SER A 109 -1.62 -9.71 2.63
C SER A 109 -2.72 -8.83 3.21
N ASN A 110 -3.87 -8.88 2.54
CA ASN A 110 -5.15 -8.53 3.09
C ASN A 110 -5.93 -9.84 3.20
N GLU A 111 -5.41 -10.76 4.02
CA GLU A 111 -6.29 -11.63 4.79
C GLU A 111 -6.77 -10.81 5.99
N GLN A 112 -7.74 -9.94 5.74
CA GLN A 112 -8.77 -9.70 6.73
C GLN A 112 -9.75 -10.86 6.61
N PRO A 113 -9.89 -11.74 7.62
CA PRO A 113 -11.09 -12.54 7.72
C PRO A 113 -12.25 -11.59 8.04
N ALA A 114 -13.11 -11.37 7.05
CA ALA A 114 -14.42 -10.76 7.23
C ALA A 114 -15.44 -11.84 7.61
N THR A 115 -15.56 -12.09 8.91
CA THR A 115 -16.73 -12.64 9.61
C THR A 115 -16.49 -12.27 11.07
N GLU A 116 -17.32 -11.53 11.78
CA GLU A 116 -18.77 -11.70 11.87
C GLU A 116 -19.34 -10.46 12.57
N ALA A 117 -20.53 -10.05 12.15
CA ALA A 117 -21.31 -9.00 12.78
C ALA A 117 -21.61 -9.35 14.24
N ALA A 118 -21.75 -8.31 15.07
CA ALA A 118 -22.27 -8.38 16.43
C ALA A 118 -23.61 -9.16 16.51
N PRO A 119 -24.02 -9.62 17.71
CA PRO A 119 -24.78 -8.69 18.53
C PRO A 119 -24.48 -8.72 20.03
N ALA A 120 -24.82 -7.59 20.64
CA ALA A 120 -24.99 -7.29 22.04
C ALA A 120 -25.50 -8.43 22.92
N LYS A 121 -24.92 -8.52 24.13
CA LYS A 121 -25.68 -8.57 25.38
C LYS A 121 -24.88 -7.96 26.53
#